data_AF-A0A2D4LQW8-F1
#
_entry.id   AF-A0A2D4LQW8-F1
#
_cell.length_a   1.000
_cell.length_b   1.000
_cell.length_c   1.000
_cell.angle_alpha   90.00
_cell.angle_beta   90.00
_cell.angle_gamma   90.00
#
_symmetry.space_group_name_H-M   'P 1'
#
loop_
_entity.id
_entity.type
_entity.pdbx_description
1 polymer ?
#
loop_
_entity_poly.entity_id
_entity_poly.type
_entity_poly.pdbx_seq_one_letter_code
_entity_poly.pdbx_strand_id
1 'polypeptide(L)'
;LTPAIPNPSSGQQDPPEDQIFSNPTNQVETVPVPSMFPTLLDNQWASASASSAPTSYDKKFYNMAPEYEKYLNTHDVDDPVVALASSSQVHTDSDEALKPEEKRLEITLKRGHQANAWAIRTATSASFFNRASLRWLCQLKQSIPNSNLRAHRDMAKIKAAMEFSADATFNAVKFSARAMASQVAARRLLWLKHWQADIKNKWRLASAPIEKKNLFGKPLEPLLIETRTKRKILPSLLRRQDSKPFQPSRQGSFHPFPQPSFHSRNYRQTPYRGAPQAERPEPYDRFRCSLPRRRGTRGSNRGFRKTR
;
A
#
# COMPACT_ATOMS: atom_id res chain seq x y z
N LEU A 1 -69.18 -60.64 -1.66
CA LEU A 1 -68.45 -61.55 -2.58
C LEU A 1 -67.12 -60.90 -2.93
N THR A 2 -66.03 -61.65 -2.87
CA THR A 2 -64.64 -61.24 -3.16
C THR A 2 -63.86 -62.51 -3.53
N PRO A 3 -63.04 -62.50 -4.59
CA PRO A 3 -61.60 -62.14 -4.55
C PRO A 3 -61.27 -61.01 -5.56
N ALA A 4 -60.13 -60.30 -5.64
CA ALA A 4 -58.71 -60.43 -5.24
C ALA A 4 -57.73 -60.65 -6.43
N ILE A 5 -57.08 -59.54 -6.89
CA ILE A 5 -55.61 -59.29 -7.04
C ILE A 5 -54.72 -60.52 -7.41
N PRO A 6 -53.83 -60.49 -8.45
CA PRO A 6 -52.73 -59.50 -8.61
C PRO A 6 -52.28 -59.08 -10.05
N ASN A 7 -51.28 -58.18 -10.12
CA ASN A 7 -50.48 -57.81 -11.31
C ASN A 7 -49.40 -58.88 -11.66
N PRO A 8 -48.70 -58.73 -12.80
CA PRO A 8 -47.24 -58.50 -12.69
C PRO A 8 -46.67 -57.39 -13.61
N SER A 9 -45.40 -57.05 -13.35
CA SER A 9 -44.63 -55.93 -13.93
C SER A 9 -43.92 -56.27 -15.25
N SER A 10 -43.69 -55.27 -16.11
CA SER A 10 -42.37 -55.00 -16.73
C SER A 10 -42.40 -53.68 -17.52
N GLY A 11 -41.30 -52.92 -17.50
CA GLY A 11 -41.19 -51.64 -18.23
C GLY A 11 -40.66 -50.46 -17.42
N GLN A 12 -39.51 -50.63 -16.74
CA GLN A 12 -38.75 -49.48 -16.27
C GLN A 12 -38.26 -48.66 -17.48
N GLN A 13 -38.57 -47.37 -17.50
CA GLN A 13 -37.71 -46.37 -18.15
C GLN A 13 -36.98 -45.64 -17.04
N ASP A 14 -35.75 -46.06 -16.78
CA ASP A 14 -34.91 -45.42 -15.78
C ASP A 14 -34.55 -43.99 -16.25
N PRO A 15 -34.62 -42.97 -15.38
CA PRO A 15 -34.18 -41.63 -15.73
C PRO A 15 -32.66 -41.63 -15.98
N PRO A 16 -32.15 -40.87 -16.96
CA PRO A 16 -30.74 -40.97 -17.38
C PRO A 16 -29.79 -40.57 -16.25
N GLU A 17 -28.86 -41.47 -15.90
CA GLU A 17 -27.92 -41.31 -14.78
C GLU A 17 -26.83 -40.22 -15.00
N ASP A 18 -26.81 -39.57 -16.16
CA ASP A 18 -25.80 -38.57 -16.54
C ASP A 18 -25.92 -37.19 -15.84
N GLN A 19 -26.80 -37.04 -14.85
CA GLN A 19 -26.74 -35.86 -13.95
C GLN A 19 -25.62 -35.95 -12.90
N ILE A 20 -24.92 -37.09 -12.76
CA ILE A 20 -23.81 -37.30 -11.82
C ILE A 20 -22.66 -36.28 -12.01
N PHE A 21 -22.44 -35.79 -13.24
CA PHE A 21 -21.44 -34.74 -13.53
C PHE A 21 -22.00 -33.31 -13.51
N SER A 22 -23.18 -33.11 -12.92
CA SER A 22 -23.63 -31.81 -12.44
C SER A 22 -22.76 -31.37 -11.27
N ASN A 23 -21.53 -30.92 -11.56
CA ASN A 23 -20.67 -30.25 -10.60
C ASN A 23 -21.51 -29.28 -9.78
N PRO A 24 -21.46 -29.30 -8.44
CA PRO A 24 -22.11 -28.28 -7.63
C PRO A 24 -21.46 -26.96 -8.02
N THR A 25 -22.18 -26.21 -8.87
CA THR A 25 -21.78 -24.87 -9.24
C THR A 25 -21.90 -24.09 -7.94
N ASN A 26 -20.76 -23.88 -7.30
CA ASN A 26 -20.61 -22.94 -6.21
C ASN A 26 -20.95 -21.57 -6.80
N GLN A 27 -22.25 -21.26 -6.83
CA GLN A 27 -22.73 -19.91 -6.92
C GLN A 27 -22.22 -19.25 -5.65
N VAL A 28 -21.05 -18.64 -5.76
CA VAL A 28 -20.43 -17.88 -4.67
C VAL A 28 -21.41 -16.77 -4.35
N GLU A 29 -22.18 -16.96 -3.28
CA GLU A 29 -23.33 -16.15 -2.95
C GLU A 29 -22.87 -14.72 -2.69
N THR A 30 -22.96 -13.92 -3.76
CA THR A 30 -22.23 -12.65 -3.83
C THR A 30 -23.01 -11.64 -3.04
N VAL A 31 -22.43 -11.22 -1.90
CA VAL A 31 -23.07 -10.29 -0.96
C VAL A 31 -23.58 -9.06 -1.72
N PRO A 32 -24.90 -8.78 -1.71
CA PRO A 32 -25.46 -7.67 -2.46
C PRO A 32 -24.94 -6.35 -1.90
N VAL A 33 -24.55 -5.43 -2.79
CA VAL A 33 -23.96 -4.14 -2.44
C VAL A 33 -25.04 -3.05 -2.52
N PRO A 34 -25.46 -2.43 -1.39
CA PRO A 34 -26.40 -1.31 -1.41
C PRO A 34 -25.86 -0.12 -2.22
N SER A 35 -26.76 0.57 -2.94
CA SER A 35 -26.43 1.66 -3.87
C SER A 35 -25.69 2.85 -3.23
N MET A 36 -25.79 3.02 -1.92
CA MET A 36 -25.02 4.03 -1.17
C MET A 36 -23.50 3.80 -1.18
N PHE A 37 -23.02 2.56 -1.36
CA PHE A 37 -21.58 2.25 -1.32
C PHE A 37 -20.83 2.73 -2.59
N PRO A 38 -21.30 2.48 -3.82
CA PRO A 38 -20.74 3.12 -5.02
C PRO A 38 -20.69 4.65 -4.90
N THR A 39 -21.80 5.28 -4.51
CA THR A 39 -21.86 6.75 -4.34
C THR A 39 -20.89 7.26 -3.26
N LEU A 40 -20.66 6.50 -2.18
CA LEU A 40 -19.64 6.82 -1.19
C LEU A 40 -18.23 6.78 -1.80
N LEU A 41 -17.91 5.75 -2.58
CA LEU A 41 -16.61 5.61 -3.23
C LEU A 41 -16.36 6.74 -4.24
N ASP A 42 -17.33 7.04 -5.11
CA ASP A 42 -17.22 8.12 -6.10
C ASP A 42 -16.93 9.48 -5.44
N ASN A 43 -17.63 9.81 -4.35
CA ASN A 43 -17.43 11.05 -3.60
C ASN A 43 -16.04 11.14 -2.95
N GLN A 44 -15.51 10.03 -2.43
CA GLN A 44 -14.16 9.96 -1.84
C GLN A 44 -13.07 10.03 -2.92
N TRP A 45 -13.27 9.37 -4.06
CA TRP A 45 -12.32 9.38 -5.18
C TRP A 45 -12.26 10.71 -5.93
N ALA A 46 -13.40 11.39 -6.10
CA ALA A 46 -13.45 12.77 -6.60
C ALA A 46 -12.65 13.74 -5.70
N SER A 47 -12.51 13.40 -4.42
CA SER A 47 -11.83 14.20 -3.39
C SER A 47 -10.42 13.70 -3.05
N ALA A 48 -9.78 12.86 -3.88
CA ALA A 48 -8.56 12.11 -3.52
C ALA A 48 -7.35 12.96 -3.05
N SER A 49 -7.29 14.26 -3.35
CA SER A 49 -6.25 15.20 -2.86
C SER A 49 -6.61 15.88 -1.53
N ALA A 50 -7.88 15.85 -1.13
CA ALA A 50 -8.45 16.50 0.04
C ALA A 50 -8.88 15.45 1.09
N SER A 51 -7.95 15.10 1.98
CA SER A 51 -8.27 14.26 3.14
C SER A 51 -9.20 15.02 4.10
N SER A 52 -10.46 14.60 4.19
CA SER A 52 -11.36 15.07 5.25
C SER A 52 -10.80 14.66 6.62
N ALA A 53 -10.68 15.61 7.55
CA ALA A 53 -10.34 15.28 8.92
C ALA A 53 -11.52 14.52 9.58
N PRO A 54 -11.24 13.55 10.48
CA PRO A 54 -12.28 12.87 11.25
C PRO A 54 -13.09 13.88 12.07
N THR A 55 -14.42 13.74 12.05
CA THR A 55 -15.34 14.64 12.74
C THR A 55 -15.23 14.51 14.27
N SER A 56 -15.87 15.43 14.99
CA SER A 56 -16.06 15.29 16.44
C SER A 56 -16.85 14.03 16.81
N TYR A 57 -17.78 13.59 15.96
CA TYR A 57 -18.55 12.37 16.17
C TYR A 57 -17.70 11.10 15.97
N ASP A 58 -16.88 11.04 14.91
CA ASP A 58 -15.97 9.89 14.67
C ASP A 58 -15.03 9.67 15.86
N LYS A 59 -14.47 10.75 16.38
CA LYS A 59 -13.60 10.75 17.58
C LYS A 59 -14.33 10.31 18.85
N LYS A 60 -15.66 10.52 18.94
CA LYS A 60 -16.49 10.15 20.08
C LYS A 60 -16.96 8.69 20.03
N PHE A 61 -17.30 8.18 18.84
CA PHE A 61 -17.84 6.82 18.66
C PHE A 61 -16.77 5.75 18.42
N TYR A 62 -15.60 6.14 17.90
CA TYR A 62 -14.48 5.24 17.60
C TYR A 62 -13.24 5.58 18.44
N ASN A 63 -13.45 6.06 19.67
CA ASN A 63 -12.40 6.19 20.66
C ASN A 63 -11.85 4.80 21.05
N MET A 64 -10.55 4.74 21.34
CA MET A 64 -9.84 3.51 21.71
C MET A 64 -9.06 3.73 23.01
N ALA A 65 -8.65 2.65 23.65
CA ALA A 65 -7.79 2.73 24.83
C ALA A 65 -6.44 3.41 24.47
N PRO A 66 -5.89 4.33 25.29
CA PRO A 66 -4.71 5.13 24.93
C PRO A 66 -3.44 4.32 24.61
N GLU A 67 -3.33 3.10 25.15
CA GLU A 67 -2.28 2.15 24.84
C GLU A 67 -2.46 1.48 23.47
N TYR A 68 -3.69 1.36 22.98
CA TYR A 68 -4.00 0.87 21.62
C TYR A 68 -3.79 1.98 20.57
N GLU A 69 -4.16 3.22 20.87
CA GLU A 69 -3.97 4.36 19.95
C GLU A 69 -2.49 4.57 19.57
N LYS A 70 -1.55 4.24 20.46
CA LYS A 70 -0.11 4.32 20.20
C LYS A 70 0.36 3.42 19.04
N TYR A 71 -0.37 2.36 18.69
CA TYR A 71 -0.09 1.53 17.50
C TYR A 71 -0.69 2.11 16.20
N LEU A 72 -1.60 3.09 16.31
CA LEU A 72 -2.34 3.68 15.19
C LEU A 72 -1.78 5.05 14.76
N ASN A 73 -0.82 5.59 15.50
CA ASN A 73 -0.16 6.86 15.21
C ASN A 73 0.89 6.69 14.09
N THR A 74 1.03 7.71 13.24
CA THR A 74 2.12 7.81 12.28
C THR A 74 3.46 7.96 13.01
N HIS A 75 4.40 7.03 12.82
CA HIS A 75 5.72 7.09 13.43
C HIS A 75 6.57 8.28 12.93
N ASP A 76 7.32 8.89 13.85
CA ASP A 76 8.22 10.00 13.59
C ASP A 76 9.55 9.52 12.99
N VAL A 77 10.24 10.38 12.24
CA VAL A 77 11.49 10.02 11.55
C VAL A 77 12.68 10.18 12.50
N ASP A 78 13.51 9.13 12.62
CA ASP A 78 14.71 9.16 13.46
C ASP A 78 15.70 10.27 13.03
N ASP A 79 16.16 11.10 13.98
CA ASP A 79 17.05 12.25 13.73
C ASP A 79 18.27 11.95 12.82
N PRO A 80 18.98 10.80 12.94
CA PRO A 80 20.12 10.48 12.06
C PRO A 80 19.74 10.28 10.58
N VAL A 81 18.45 10.09 10.28
CA VAL A 81 17.90 9.97 8.93
C VAL A 81 17.38 11.32 8.43
N VAL A 82 16.81 12.16 9.31
CA VAL A 82 16.47 13.56 8.99
C VAL A 82 17.75 14.31 8.61
N ALA A 83 18.80 14.21 9.43
CA ALA A 83 20.12 14.82 9.19
C ALA A 83 20.87 14.27 7.97
N LEU A 84 20.40 13.18 7.36
CA LEU A 84 20.91 12.63 6.10
C LEU A 84 20.16 13.18 4.87
N ALA A 85 18.88 13.50 5.02
CA ALA A 85 18.06 14.11 3.97
C ALA A 85 18.32 15.61 3.84
N SER A 86 18.52 16.32 4.96
CA SER A 86 18.84 17.75 5.00
C SER A 86 20.15 18.06 4.25
N SER A 87 20.04 18.79 3.14
CA SER A 87 21.20 19.27 2.37
C SER A 87 21.98 20.42 3.04
N SER A 88 21.57 20.84 4.24
CA SER A 88 22.18 21.91 5.04
C SER A 88 22.49 21.40 6.45
N GLN A 89 23.56 21.92 7.08
CA GLN A 89 23.98 21.52 8.44
C GLN A 89 23.23 22.26 9.57
N VAL A 90 22.32 23.17 9.23
CA VAL A 90 21.45 23.87 10.20
C VAL A 90 20.37 22.89 10.69
N HIS A 91 19.87 23.11 11.91
CA HIS A 91 18.73 22.34 12.43
C HIS A 91 17.47 22.66 11.60
N THR A 92 17.11 21.73 10.71
CA THR A 92 15.98 21.78 9.80
C THR A 92 14.87 20.87 10.32
N ASP A 93 13.62 21.35 10.38
CA ASP A 93 12.48 20.52 10.74
C ASP A 93 12.32 19.33 9.78
N SER A 94 11.83 18.19 10.27
CA SER A 94 11.76 16.98 9.43
C SER A 94 10.92 17.17 8.15
N ASP A 95 9.87 17.99 8.18
CA ASP A 95 9.09 18.30 6.99
C ASP A 95 9.81 19.24 6.00
N GLU A 96 10.96 19.85 6.33
CA GLU A 96 11.79 20.65 5.40
C GLU A 96 13.00 19.89 4.81
N ALA A 97 13.35 18.73 5.37
CA ALA A 97 14.50 17.94 4.91
C ALA A 97 14.31 17.24 3.53
N LEU A 98 13.08 17.23 2.99
CA LEU A 98 12.73 16.58 1.72
C LEU A 98 12.46 17.59 0.59
N LYS A 99 12.74 17.19 -0.65
CA LYS A 99 12.39 18.01 -1.84
C LYS A 99 10.86 18.17 -1.94
N PRO A 100 10.32 19.20 -2.62
CA PRO A 100 8.88 19.46 -2.64
C PRO A 100 8.00 18.27 -3.07
N GLU A 101 8.44 17.49 -4.06
CA GLU A 101 7.75 16.26 -4.51
C GLU A 101 7.77 15.15 -3.46
N GLU A 102 8.90 14.99 -2.77
CA GLU A 102 9.13 13.99 -1.74
C GLU A 102 8.36 14.34 -0.47
N LYS A 103 8.30 15.63 -0.10
CA LYS A 103 7.43 16.17 0.95
C LYS A 103 5.96 15.90 0.64
N ARG A 104 5.53 16.09 -0.62
CA ARG A 104 4.16 15.75 -1.07
C ARG A 104 3.88 14.25 -0.96
N LEU A 105 4.84 13.38 -1.29
CA LEU A 105 4.71 11.94 -1.13
C LEU A 105 4.64 11.51 0.34
N GLU A 106 5.51 12.04 1.21
CA GLU A 106 5.48 11.80 2.66
C GLU A 106 4.14 12.23 3.28
N ILE A 107 3.59 13.39 2.89
CA ILE A 107 2.26 13.84 3.32
C ILE A 107 1.17 12.87 2.85
N THR A 108 1.21 12.39 1.61
CA THR A 108 0.27 11.39 1.09
C THR A 108 0.36 10.07 1.87
N LEU A 109 1.56 9.62 2.20
CA LEU A 109 1.78 8.39 2.98
C LEU A 109 1.32 8.55 4.45
N LYS A 110 1.62 9.69 5.10
CA LYS A 110 1.10 10.06 6.44
C LYS A 110 -0.43 10.05 6.45
N ARG A 111 -1.09 10.66 5.45
CA ARG A 111 -2.56 10.67 5.29
C ARG A 111 -3.14 9.27 5.08
N GLY A 112 -2.53 8.47 4.20
CA GLY A 112 -2.96 7.08 3.96
C GLY A 112 -2.88 6.20 5.20
N HIS A 113 -1.85 6.39 6.03
CA HIS A 113 -1.72 5.71 7.32
C HIS A 113 -2.82 6.14 8.29
N GLN A 114 -3.12 7.45 8.37
CA GLN A 114 -4.22 7.97 9.18
C GLN A 114 -5.59 7.44 8.74
N ALA A 115 -5.86 7.32 7.43
CA ALA A 115 -7.09 6.74 6.91
C ALA A 115 -7.26 5.26 7.33
N ASN A 116 -6.20 4.45 7.20
CA ASN A 116 -6.20 3.07 7.66
C ASN A 116 -6.33 2.97 9.20
N ALA A 117 -5.72 3.88 9.96
CA ALA A 117 -5.89 3.96 11.41
C ALA A 117 -7.36 4.24 11.81
N TRP A 118 -8.09 5.05 11.05
CA TRP A 118 -9.54 5.24 11.25
C TRP A 118 -10.34 3.99 10.87
N ALA A 119 -10.01 3.33 9.77
CA ALA A 119 -10.62 2.04 9.42
C ALA A 119 -10.43 0.98 10.53
N ILE A 120 -9.24 0.91 11.16
CA ILE A 120 -9.00 0.04 12.32
C ILE A 120 -9.87 0.46 13.52
N ARG A 121 -9.96 1.76 13.86
CA ARG A 121 -10.82 2.23 14.96
C ARG A 121 -12.28 1.80 14.75
N THR A 122 -12.88 2.17 13.61
CA THR A 122 -14.27 1.86 13.27
C THR A 122 -14.53 0.35 13.24
N ALA A 123 -13.64 -0.43 12.60
CA ALA A 123 -13.78 -1.88 12.54
C ALA A 123 -13.62 -2.53 13.93
N THR A 124 -12.73 -2.03 14.80
CA THR A 124 -12.53 -2.53 16.17
C THR A 124 -13.77 -2.29 17.03
N SER A 125 -14.35 -1.09 17.00
CA SER A 125 -15.61 -0.78 17.70
C SER A 125 -16.75 -1.70 17.23
N ALA A 126 -16.92 -1.88 15.92
CA ALA A 126 -17.93 -2.79 15.37
C ALA A 126 -17.68 -4.25 15.80
N SER A 127 -16.42 -4.72 15.75
CA SER A 127 -16.01 -6.06 16.23
C SER A 127 -16.31 -6.29 17.70
N PHE A 128 -16.21 -5.25 18.54
CA PHE A 128 -16.57 -5.30 19.95
C PHE A 128 -18.09 -5.38 20.12
N PHE A 129 -18.85 -4.46 19.53
CA PHE A 129 -20.31 -4.45 19.67
C PHE A 129 -20.99 -5.68 19.08
N ASN A 130 -20.51 -6.24 17.97
CA ASN A 130 -20.99 -7.53 17.44
C ASN A 130 -20.83 -8.66 18.47
N ARG A 131 -19.66 -8.76 19.13
CA ARG A 131 -19.39 -9.80 20.14
C ARG A 131 -20.11 -9.56 21.46
N ALA A 132 -20.35 -8.30 21.85
CA ALA A 132 -21.21 -7.95 22.98
C ALA A 132 -22.67 -8.35 22.71
N SER A 133 -23.20 -8.00 21.54
CA SER A 133 -24.55 -8.36 21.11
C SER A 133 -24.76 -9.86 21.02
N LEU A 134 -23.75 -10.67 20.66
CA LEU A 134 -23.83 -12.12 20.74
C LEU A 134 -24.02 -12.64 22.18
N ARG A 135 -23.43 -11.99 23.20
CA ARG A 135 -23.64 -12.36 24.61
C ARG A 135 -25.06 -12.00 25.06
N TRP A 136 -25.53 -10.79 24.74
CA TRP A 136 -26.90 -10.36 25.04
C TRP A 136 -27.96 -11.20 24.30
N LEU A 137 -27.68 -11.60 23.06
CA LEU A 137 -28.55 -12.49 22.27
C LEU A 137 -28.65 -13.89 22.89
N CYS A 138 -27.56 -14.44 23.43
CA CYS A 138 -27.61 -15.71 24.17
C CYS A 138 -28.45 -15.60 25.46
N GLN A 139 -28.41 -14.46 26.16
CA GLN A 139 -29.27 -14.19 27.33
C GLN A 139 -30.74 -14.04 26.91
N LEU A 140 -31.03 -13.27 25.85
CA LEU A 140 -32.37 -13.09 25.31
C LEU A 140 -32.98 -14.40 24.79
N LYS A 141 -32.18 -15.33 24.26
CA LYS A 141 -32.67 -16.66 23.88
C LYS A 141 -33.21 -17.46 25.08
N GLN A 142 -32.68 -17.26 26.29
CA GLN A 142 -33.08 -18.00 27.49
C GLN A 142 -34.45 -17.57 28.03
N SER A 143 -34.93 -16.35 27.73
CA SER A 143 -36.26 -15.89 28.14
C SER A 143 -37.37 -16.19 27.13
N ILE A 144 -37.06 -16.74 25.96
CA ILE A 144 -38.03 -17.07 24.90
C ILE A 144 -38.51 -18.52 25.06
N PRO A 145 -39.82 -18.77 25.27
CA PRO A 145 -40.36 -20.12 25.37
C PRO A 145 -39.98 -21.02 24.19
N ASN A 146 -39.61 -22.27 24.48
CA ASN A 146 -39.18 -23.25 23.45
C ASN A 146 -40.27 -23.55 22.40
N SER A 147 -41.55 -23.30 22.71
CA SER A 147 -42.66 -23.40 21.77
C SER A 147 -42.63 -22.34 20.65
N ASN A 148 -41.93 -21.21 20.83
CA ASN A 148 -41.82 -20.17 19.82
C ASN A 148 -40.72 -20.49 18.78
N LEU A 149 -40.99 -21.51 17.96
CA LEU A 149 -40.08 -22.01 16.93
C LEU A 149 -39.68 -20.94 15.90
N ARG A 150 -40.54 -19.93 15.65
CA ARG A 150 -40.20 -18.80 14.77
C ARG A 150 -39.11 -17.94 15.41
N ALA A 151 -39.31 -17.48 16.64
CA ALA A 151 -38.31 -16.67 17.35
C ALA A 151 -36.96 -17.40 17.46
N HIS A 152 -36.94 -18.70 17.78
CA HIS A 152 -35.68 -19.47 17.84
C HIS A 152 -34.98 -19.61 16.47
N ARG A 153 -35.72 -19.71 15.36
CA ARG A 153 -35.15 -19.70 14.00
C ARG A 153 -34.57 -18.34 13.62
N ASP A 154 -35.29 -17.26 13.88
CA ASP A 154 -34.82 -15.92 13.55
C ASP A 154 -33.65 -15.48 14.46
N MET A 155 -33.65 -15.91 15.73
CA MET A 155 -32.52 -15.75 16.64
C MET A 155 -31.24 -16.44 16.12
N ALA A 156 -31.37 -17.62 15.50
CA ALA A 156 -30.24 -18.32 14.89
C ALA A 156 -29.66 -17.56 13.68
N LYS A 157 -30.51 -16.95 12.83
CA LYS A 157 -30.09 -16.08 11.72
C LYS A 157 -29.32 -14.86 12.23
N ILE A 158 -29.85 -14.16 13.24
CA ILE A 158 -29.21 -12.97 13.82
C ILE A 158 -27.87 -13.35 14.48
N LYS A 159 -27.79 -14.50 15.17
CA LYS A 159 -26.53 -15.03 15.70
C LYS A 159 -25.48 -15.21 14.58
N ALA A 160 -25.82 -15.96 13.52
CA ALA A 160 -24.90 -16.21 12.41
C ALA A 160 -24.46 -14.91 11.71
N ALA A 161 -25.37 -13.96 11.51
CA ALA A 161 -25.07 -12.65 10.92
C ALA A 161 -24.11 -11.81 11.80
N MET A 162 -24.26 -11.84 13.12
CA MET A 162 -23.34 -11.13 14.03
C MET A 162 -21.99 -11.85 14.21
N GLU A 163 -21.95 -13.18 14.14
CA GLU A 163 -20.69 -13.94 14.08
C GLU A 163 -19.91 -13.60 12.80
N PHE A 164 -20.57 -13.67 11.63
CA PHE A 164 -19.98 -13.23 10.36
C PHE A 164 -19.52 -11.77 10.40
N SER A 165 -20.34 -10.85 10.92
CA SER A 165 -20.01 -9.43 11.01
C SER A 165 -18.80 -9.19 11.93
N ALA A 166 -18.69 -9.92 13.06
CA ALA A 166 -17.56 -9.85 13.97
C ALA A 166 -16.23 -10.31 13.34
N ASP A 167 -16.27 -11.29 12.45
CA ASP A 167 -15.09 -11.83 11.78
C ASP A 167 -14.75 -11.07 10.50
N ALA A 168 -15.75 -10.52 9.80
CA ALA A 168 -15.56 -9.56 8.71
C ALA A 168 -14.86 -8.28 9.22
N THR A 169 -15.29 -7.72 10.35
CA THR A 169 -14.64 -6.56 10.97
C THR A 169 -13.24 -6.87 11.49
N PHE A 170 -13.00 -8.07 12.02
CA PHE A 170 -11.64 -8.51 12.40
C PHE A 170 -10.72 -8.64 11.17
N ASN A 171 -11.21 -9.17 10.05
CA ASN A 171 -10.45 -9.21 8.81
C ASN A 171 -10.22 -7.81 8.21
N ALA A 172 -11.17 -6.87 8.36
CA ALA A 172 -10.95 -5.47 7.97
C ALA A 172 -9.76 -4.84 8.74
N VAL A 173 -9.67 -5.02 10.06
CA VAL A 173 -8.51 -4.59 10.86
C VAL A 173 -7.20 -5.20 10.32
N LYS A 174 -7.20 -6.50 10.03
CA LYS A 174 -6.06 -7.25 9.47
C LYS A 174 -5.64 -6.74 8.09
N PHE A 175 -6.56 -6.28 7.24
CA PHE A 175 -6.23 -5.67 5.94
C PHE A 175 -5.71 -4.24 6.09
N SER A 176 -6.36 -3.39 6.90
CA SER A 176 -5.91 -2.01 7.16
C SER A 176 -4.53 -1.96 7.84
N ALA A 177 -4.24 -2.87 8.77
CA ALA A 177 -2.94 -2.99 9.42
C ALA A 177 -1.82 -3.37 8.43
N ARG A 178 -2.11 -4.23 7.45
CA ARG A 178 -1.18 -4.54 6.34
C ARG A 178 -0.94 -3.32 5.46
N ALA A 179 -1.98 -2.56 5.13
CA ALA A 179 -1.84 -1.33 4.36
C ALA A 179 -1.01 -0.26 5.10
N MET A 180 -1.16 -0.13 6.42
CA MET A 180 -0.29 0.71 7.26
C MET A 180 1.17 0.23 7.24
N ALA A 181 1.41 -1.09 7.31
CA ALA A 181 2.76 -1.64 7.22
C ALA A 181 3.41 -1.36 5.86
N SER A 182 2.66 -1.49 4.76
CA SER A 182 3.12 -1.09 3.41
C SER A 182 3.42 0.41 3.32
N GLN A 183 2.60 1.26 3.95
CA GLN A 183 2.83 2.70 4.00
C GLN A 183 4.08 3.05 4.83
N VAL A 184 4.32 2.37 5.95
CA VAL A 184 5.56 2.49 6.74
C VAL A 184 6.78 2.06 5.92
N ALA A 185 6.72 0.94 5.21
CA ALA A 185 7.79 0.49 4.33
C ALA A 185 8.07 1.50 3.18
N ALA A 186 7.02 2.07 2.58
CA ALA A 186 7.16 3.10 1.55
C ALA A 186 7.79 4.40 2.09
N ARG A 187 7.40 4.85 3.30
CA ARG A 187 8.04 5.98 3.98
C ARG A 187 9.52 5.68 4.25
N ARG A 188 9.84 4.50 4.77
CA ARG A 188 11.24 4.08 5.00
C ARG A 188 12.08 4.13 3.71
N LEU A 189 11.55 3.63 2.59
CA LEU A 189 12.24 3.69 1.29
C LEU A 189 12.43 5.13 0.79
N LEU A 190 11.44 6.00 0.97
CA LEU A 190 11.54 7.43 0.65
C LEU A 190 12.67 8.10 1.45
N TRP A 191 12.70 7.89 2.77
CA TRP A 191 13.72 8.47 3.66
C TRP A 191 15.13 7.88 3.43
N LEU A 192 15.25 6.60 3.05
CA LEU A 192 16.53 5.98 2.68
C LEU A 192 16.98 6.24 1.23
N LYS A 193 16.21 6.97 0.42
CA LYS A 193 16.52 7.27 -0.99
C LYS A 193 17.91 7.88 -1.14
N HIS A 194 18.22 8.91 -0.35
CA HIS A 194 19.48 9.66 -0.39
C HIS A 194 20.66 8.96 0.32
N TRP A 195 20.44 7.86 1.03
CA TRP A 195 21.52 7.16 1.73
C TRP A 195 22.50 6.50 0.74
N GLN A 196 23.78 6.80 0.83
CA GLN A 196 24.81 6.16 0.01
C GLN A 196 25.33 4.89 0.68
N ALA A 197 24.59 3.79 0.54
CA ALA A 197 24.88 2.48 1.10
C ALA A 197 24.31 1.34 0.23
N ASP A 198 24.82 0.12 0.44
CA ASP A 198 24.37 -1.10 -0.24
C ASP A 198 22.83 -1.26 -0.19
N ILE A 199 22.26 -1.57 -1.35
CA ILE A 199 20.84 -1.79 -1.56
C ILE A 199 20.29 -2.90 -0.63
N LYS A 200 21.08 -3.92 -0.28
CA LYS A 200 20.68 -4.95 0.70
C LYS A 200 20.43 -4.36 2.09
N ASN A 201 21.27 -3.43 2.54
CA ASN A 201 21.09 -2.74 3.83
C ASN A 201 19.87 -1.81 3.80
N LYS A 202 19.60 -1.14 2.66
CA LYS A 202 18.38 -0.35 2.48
C LYS A 202 17.12 -1.22 2.60
N TRP A 203 17.05 -2.33 1.87
CA TRP A 203 15.91 -3.25 1.92
C TRP A 203 15.73 -3.87 3.32
N ARG A 204 16.82 -4.29 3.98
CA ARG A 204 16.76 -4.84 5.34
C ARG A 204 16.19 -3.83 6.35
N LEU A 205 16.59 -2.57 6.25
CA LEU A 205 16.14 -1.49 7.13
C LEU A 205 14.70 -1.03 6.79
N ALA A 206 14.30 -1.05 5.51
CA ALA A 206 12.92 -0.79 5.09
C ALA A 206 11.94 -1.88 5.57
N SER A 207 12.32 -3.15 5.42
CA SER A 207 11.49 -4.32 5.74
C SER A 207 11.61 -4.81 7.20
N ALA A 208 12.29 -4.07 8.07
CA ALA A 208 12.43 -4.42 9.49
C ALA A 208 11.07 -4.43 10.22
N PRO A 209 10.95 -5.06 11.40
CA PRO A 209 9.78 -4.90 12.26
C PRO A 209 9.43 -3.43 12.53
N ILE A 210 8.16 -3.16 12.84
CA ILE A 210 7.68 -1.80 13.16
C ILE A 210 7.73 -1.62 14.67
N GLU A 211 8.48 -0.63 15.15
CA GLU A 211 8.52 -0.25 16.57
C GLU A 211 7.56 0.91 16.85
N LYS A 212 7.07 1.02 18.09
CA LYS A 212 5.88 1.83 18.41
C LYS A 212 6.05 3.35 18.28
N LYS A 213 7.29 3.87 18.22
CA LYS A 213 7.58 5.31 18.27
C LYS A 213 8.16 5.81 16.95
N ASN A 214 9.36 5.35 16.63
CA ASN A 214 10.16 5.85 15.51
C ASN A 214 9.92 5.02 14.23
N LEU A 215 10.14 5.65 13.07
CA LEU A 215 9.96 5.05 11.76
C LEU A 215 10.94 3.89 11.54
N PHE A 216 12.19 4.02 11.98
CA PHE A 216 13.21 2.97 11.87
C PHE A 216 13.46 2.28 13.22
N GLY A 217 13.69 3.03 14.30
CA GLY A 217 13.89 2.46 15.65
C GLY A 217 15.19 1.65 15.78
N LYS A 218 15.23 0.67 16.69
CA LYS A 218 16.43 -0.14 16.99
C LYS A 218 17.13 -0.76 15.76
N PRO A 219 16.43 -1.24 14.71
CA PRO A 219 17.06 -1.66 13.45
C PRO A 219 18.04 -0.66 12.81
N LEU A 220 17.93 0.63 13.13
CA LEU A 220 18.86 1.69 12.72
C LEU A 220 20.18 1.66 13.51
N GLU A 221 20.15 1.33 14.80
CA GLU A 221 21.29 1.52 15.73
C GLU A 221 22.59 0.84 15.27
N PRO A 222 22.60 -0.42 14.78
CA PRO A 222 23.83 -1.09 14.32
C PRO A 222 24.41 -0.51 13.02
N LEU A 223 23.74 0.46 12.39
CA LEU A 223 24.16 1.13 11.15
C LEU A 223 24.65 2.56 11.40
N LEU A 224 24.59 3.05 12.65
CA LEU A 224 25.02 4.41 13.01
C LEU A 224 26.51 4.42 13.38
N ILE A 225 27.22 5.45 12.92
CA ILE A 225 28.60 5.74 13.33
C ILE A 225 28.59 6.97 14.23
N GLU A 226 29.34 6.91 15.34
CA GLU A 226 29.57 8.07 16.21
C GLU A 226 30.65 8.98 15.62
N THR A 227 30.34 10.27 15.46
CA THR A 227 31.29 11.28 15.00
C THR A 227 32.28 11.67 16.11
N ARG A 228 33.37 12.37 15.74
CA ARG A 228 34.23 13.10 16.71
C ARG A 228 33.46 14.08 17.62
N THR A 229 32.24 14.47 17.23
CA THR A 229 31.33 15.34 18.00
C THR A 229 30.29 14.56 18.82
N LYS A 230 30.48 13.25 19.03
CA LYS A 230 29.58 12.33 19.75
C LYS A 230 28.16 12.25 19.20
N ARG A 231 27.95 12.65 17.94
CA ARG A 231 26.65 12.54 17.25
C ARG A 231 26.60 11.22 16.49
N LYS A 232 25.56 10.42 16.70
CA LYS A 232 25.30 9.23 15.88
C LYS A 232 24.71 9.66 14.53
N ILE A 233 25.37 9.30 13.43
CA ILE A 233 24.91 9.59 12.07
C ILE A 233 24.90 8.32 11.20
N LEU A 234 24.07 8.29 10.16
CA LEU A 234 24.23 7.29 9.10
C LEU A 234 25.52 7.58 8.30
N PRO A 235 26.35 6.56 8.00
CA PRO A 235 27.54 6.75 7.19
C PRO A 235 27.18 7.16 5.76
N SER A 236 27.87 8.18 5.25
CA SER A 236 27.87 8.54 3.83
C SER A 236 29.25 8.25 3.23
N LEU A 237 29.28 7.46 2.15
CA LEU A 237 30.53 7.04 1.50
C LEU A 237 31.35 8.20 0.90
N LEU A 238 30.71 9.35 0.65
CA LEU A 238 31.34 10.55 0.08
C LEU A 238 32.35 11.24 1.01
N ARG A 239 32.27 11.08 2.34
CA ARG A 239 33.13 11.82 3.28
C ARG A 239 34.57 11.28 3.42
N ARG A 240 35.09 10.60 2.39
CA ARG A 240 36.43 9.97 2.41
C ARG A 240 37.27 10.18 1.13
N GLN A 241 37.10 11.31 0.44
CA GLN A 241 38.05 11.76 -0.60
C GLN A 241 38.78 13.08 -0.27
N ASP A 242 38.19 13.96 0.55
CA ASP A 242 38.81 15.25 0.92
C ASP A 242 39.89 15.13 1.99
N SER A 243 41.05 14.55 1.67
CA SER A 243 42.31 14.70 2.44
C SER A 243 43.54 14.06 1.76
N LYS A 244 43.81 14.43 0.51
CA LYS A 244 45.17 14.29 -0.06
C LYS A 244 45.51 15.51 -0.93
N PRO A 245 46.24 16.52 -0.42
CA PRO A 245 46.82 17.54 -1.28
C PRO A 245 47.90 16.88 -2.14
N PHE A 246 47.65 16.78 -3.45
CA PHE A 246 48.71 16.47 -4.41
C PHE A 246 49.69 17.64 -4.42
N GLN A 247 50.88 17.46 -3.84
CA GLN A 247 51.99 18.37 -4.10
C GLN A 247 52.60 18.01 -5.47
N PRO A 248 52.61 18.94 -6.45
CA PRO A 248 53.37 18.73 -7.67
C PRO A 248 54.87 18.87 -7.38
N SER A 249 55.63 17.80 -7.58
CA SER A 249 57.08 17.80 -7.43
C SER A 249 57.71 18.85 -8.36
N ARG A 250 58.28 19.91 -7.80
CA ARG A 250 59.13 20.84 -8.55
C ARG A 250 60.44 20.14 -8.88
N GLN A 251 60.58 19.64 -10.10
CA GLN A 251 61.86 19.18 -10.64
C GLN A 251 62.22 20.04 -11.85
N GLY A 252 63.14 20.98 -11.65
CA GLY A 252 63.68 21.83 -12.71
C GLY A 252 65.08 21.36 -13.11
N SER A 253 65.32 21.28 -14.40
CA SER A 253 66.67 21.19 -14.98
C SER A 253 66.73 22.09 -16.21
N PHE A 254 67.73 22.97 -16.27
CA PHE A 254 68.10 23.71 -17.47
C PHE A 254 69.04 22.84 -18.31
N HIS A 255 68.97 22.94 -19.64
CA HIS A 255 70.14 23.03 -20.53
C HIS A 255 69.72 23.60 -21.90
N PRO A 256 70.62 24.29 -22.64
CA PRO A 256 70.28 25.03 -23.86
C PRO A 256 70.55 24.28 -25.18
N PHE A 257 69.98 24.85 -26.26
CA PHE A 257 70.14 24.56 -27.69
C PHE A 257 71.57 24.88 -28.23
N PRO A 258 72.05 24.33 -29.39
CA PRO A 258 71.46 24.57 -30.72
C PRO A 258 71.42 23.43 -31.77
N GLN A 259 70.72 23.75 -32.87
CA GLN A 259 70.55 23.06 -34.17
C GLN A 259 71.81 23.22 -35.08
N PRO A 260 71.89 22.69 -36.34
CA PRO A 260 70.83 22.32 -37.32
C PRO A 260 71.04 20.91 -37.97
N SER A 261 70.58 20.47 -39.15
CA SER A 261 69.83 21.02 -40.33
C SER A 261 69.26 19.89 -41.25
N PHE A 262 68.41 20.27 -42.23
CA PHE A 262 68.08 19.59 -43.52
C PHE A 262 67.05 18.43 -43.64
N HIS A 263 66.00 18.72 -44.42
CA HIS A 263 65.27 17.98 -45.49
C HIS A 263 65.11 16.43 -45.47
N SER A 264 64.05 15.80 -46.04
CA SER A 264 63.09 16.26 -47.07
C SER A 264 61.76 15.47 -47.15
N ARG A 265 60.73 16.11 -47.75
CA ARG A 265 59.61 15.58 -48.59
C ARG A 265 59.18 14.08 -48.54
N ASN A 266 57.90 13.77 -48.25
CA ASN A 266 56.81 13.50 -49.24
C ASN A 266 55.61 12.62 -48.74
N TYR A 267 54.39 13.02 -49.14
CA TYR A 267 53.20 12.23 -49.54
C TYR A 267 52.94 10.78 -49.04
N ARG A 268 51.83 10.57 -48.30
CA ARG A 268 50.53 9.98 -48.78
C ARG A 268 49.48 9.96 -47.65
N GLN A 269 48.30 10.56 -47.84
CA GLN A 269 47.01 9.95 -48.26
C GLN A 269 46.36 8.98 -47.24
N THR A 270 45.13 9.31 -46.85
CA THR A 270 44.15 8.43 -46.16
C THR A 270 43.48 7.48 -47.18
N PRO A 271 42.71 6.46 -46.72
CA PRO A 271 41.26 6.66 -46.76
C PRO A 271 40.45 5.99 -45.63
N TYR A 272 39.16 6.35 -45.57
CA TYR A 272 38.11 5.74 -44.73
C TYR A 272 37.76 4.30 -45.15
N ARG A 273 37.60 3.39 -44.18
CA ARG A 273 36.74 2.18 -44.19
C ARG A 273 36.68 1.62 -42.76
N GLY A 274 35.55 1.14 -42.23
CA GLY A 274 34.16 1.17 -42.70
C GLY A 274 33.29 0.40 -41.70
N ALA A 275 32.05 0.84 -41.45
CA ALA A 275 31.11 0.10 -40.61
C ALA A 275 30.46 -1.06 -41.38
N PRO A 276 29.89 -2.06 -40.67
CA PRO A 276 28.46 -2.33 -40.90
C PRO A 276 27.64 -2.58 -39.63
N GLN A 277 26.32 -2.52 -39.79
CA GLN A 277 25.29 -3.07 -38.90
C GLN A 277 25.25 -4.61 -39.08
N ALA A 278 24.50 -5.43 -38.33
CA ALA A 278 23.52 -5.22 -37.27
C ALA A 278 23.78 -6.24 -36.11
N GLU A 279 22.92 -6.62 -35.16
CA GLU A 279 21.48 -6.94 -35.21
C GLU A 279 20.71 -6.54 -33.92
N ARG A 280 19.38 -6.62 -33.99
CA ARG A 280 18.42 -6.32 -32.91
C ARG A 280 17.22 -7.27 -33.00
N PRO A 281 16.84 -7.97 -31.91
CA PRO A 281 15.52 -8.58 -31.75
C PRO A 281 14.61 -7.72 -30.87
N GLU A 282 13.36 -7.55 -31.28
CA GLU A 282 12.25 -6.85 -30.61
C GLU A 282 10.97 -7.17 -31.43
N PRO A 283 9.76 -7.19 -30.83
CA PRO A 283 9.35 -7.79 -29.56
C PRO A 283 8.26 -8.87 -29.80
N TYR A 284 7.55 -9.31 -28.77
CA TYR A 284 6.22 -9.92 -28.93
C TYR A 284 5.14 -9.13 -28.17
N ASP A 285 3.93 -9.12 -28.73
CA ASP A 285 2.87 -8.14 -28.49
C ASP A 285 1.63 -8.76 -27.79
N ARG A 286 0.69 -7.88 -27.42
CA ARG A 286 -0.76 -8.11 -27.42
C ARG A 286 -1.42 -8.72 -26.18
N PHE A 287 -1.97 -7.83 -25.35
CA PHE A 287 -3.37 -7.94 -24.95
C PHE A 287 -4.12 -6.61 -25.18
N ARG A 288 -5.11 -6.62 -26.07
CA ARG A 288 -6.08 -5.54 -26.23
C ARG A 288 -7.36 -5.90 -25.46
N CYS A 289 -7.84 -5.00 -24.61
CA CYS A 289 -9.25 -4.95 -24.22
C CYS A 289 -9.90 -3.72 -24.85
N SER A 290 -11.04 -3.91 -25.51
CA SER A 290 -11.72 -2.89 -26.33
C SER A 290 -12.72 -2.07 -25.52
N LEU A 291 -12.60 -0.73 -25.59
CA LEU A 291 -13.61 0.20 -25.07
C LEU A 291 -14.67 0.52 -26.15
N PRO A 292 -15.98 0.27 -25.91
CA PRO A 292 -17.04 0.71 -26.82
C PRO A 292 -17.27 2.23 -26.70
N ARG A 293 -16.87 2.97 -27.73
CA ARG A 293 -17.01 4.43 -27.83
C ARG A 293 -18.47 4.83 -28.16
N ARG A 294 -19.35 5.00 -27.15
CA ARG A 294 -20.67 5.63 -27.37
C ARG A 294 -20.56 7.14 -27.53
N ARG A 295 -21.29 7.70 -28.51
CA ARG A 295 -21.15 9.10 -28.96
C ARG A 295 -22.52 9.80 -28.99
N GLY A 296 -22.76 10.67 -28.00
CA GLY A 296 -23.65 11.83 -28.08
C GLY A 296 -25.18 11.62 -28.19
N THR A 297 -25.91 12.26 -27.27
CA THR A 297 -27.16 12.97 -27.55
C THR A 297 -27.05 14.38 -26.98
N ARG A 298 -27.78 15.35 -27.54
CA ARG A 298 -27.55 16.79 -27.31
C ARG A 298 -28.85 17.49 -26.90
N GLY A 299 -28.87 17.99 -25.65
CA GLY A 299 -29.82 19.01 -25.18
C GLY A 299 -31.21 18.53 -24.74
N SER A 300 -31.67 19.09 -23.61
CA SER A 300 -32.89 19.91 -23.60
C SER A 300 -32.91 20.82 -22.37
N ASN A 301 -33.51 22.00 -22.48
CA ASN A 301 -33.65 22.97 -21.39
C ASN A 301 -35.02 22.84 -20.71
N ARG A 302 -35.04 22.72 -19.39
CA ARG A 302 -36.11 23.14 -18.43
C ARG A 302 -35.58 22.86 -17.01
N GLY A 303 -35.59 23.77 -16.05
CA GLY A 303 -36.14 25.13 -16.03
C GLY A 303 -37.36 25.23 -15.11
N PHE A 304 -37.13 25.14 -13.79
CA PHE A 304 -38.16 25.37 -12.77
C PHE A 304 -37.69 26.38 -11.73
N ARG A 305 -38.46 27.46 -11.57
CA ARG A 305 -38.37 28.36 -10.40
C ARG A 305 -38.96 27.66 -9.18
N LYS A 306 -38.46 28.02 -7.99
CA LYS A 306 -39.32 28.17 -6.80
C LYS A 306 -39.08 29.54 -6.19
N THR A 307 -40.17 30.16 -5.73
CA THR A 307 -40.21 31.48 -5.08
C THR A 307 -41.30 31.43 -4.04
N ARG A 308 -40.96 31.80 -2.80
CA ARG A 308 -41.74 31.55 -1.57
C ARG A 308 -41.81 30.07 -1.19
#